data_AF-A0A970X5X6-F1
#
_entry.id   AF-A0A970X5X6-F1
#
_cell.length_a   1.000
_cell.length_b   1.000
_cell.length_c   1.000
_cell.angle_alpha   90.00
_cell.angle_beta   90.00
_cell.angle_gamma   90.00
#
_symmetry.space_group_name_H-M   'P 1'
#
loop_
_entity.id
_entity.type
_entity.pdbx_description
1 polymer ?
#
loop_
_entity_poly.entity_id
_entity_poly.type
_entity_poly.pdbx_seq_one_letter_code
_entity_poly.pdbx_strand_id
1 'polypeptide(L)'
;MQPSGGDHPATVRSPGRDDGLHVCTGCGSRLVQPLWWEEAANRAWRVGLRCPECERQREGVYSQTLVDAYDARLAEGAEALATAYRRLSRDNLAAELDRFAAALRVDAILPEDF
;
A
#
# COMPACT_ATOMS: atom_id res chain seq x y z
N MET A 1 9.13 47.00 -14.62
CA MET A 1 7.76 46.75 -15.09
C MET A 1 7.57 45.23 -15.19
N GLN A 2 7.11 44.57 -14.12
CA GLN A 2 6.36 43.30 -14.26
C GLN A 2 4.90 43.67 -14.58
N PRO A 3 4.06 42.74 -15.07
CA PRO A 3 3.35 41.81 -14.17
C PRO A 3 3.16 40.42 -14.88
N SER A 4 2.67 39.30 -14.34
CA SER A 4 2.01 38.93 -13.10
C SER A 4 2.27 37.43 -12.89
N GLY A 5 2.59 37.02 -11.67
CA GLY A 5 2.49 35.63 -11.25
C GLY A 5 1.03 35.19 -11.23
N GLY A 6 0.74 34.06 -11.86
CA GLY A 6 -0.56 33.39 -11.75
C GLY A 6 -0.61 32.62 -10.44
N ASP A 7 -0.99 33.30 -9.36
CA ASP A 7 -1.39 32.67 -8.11
C ASP A 7 -2.73 31.95 -8.34
N HIS A 8 -2.66 30.66 -8.68
CA HIS A 8 -3.86 29.81 -8.67
C HIS A 8 -4.18 29.52 -7.20
N PRO A 9 -5.32 29.99 -6.67
CA PRO A 9 -5.71 29.63 -5.32
C PRO A 9 -5.87 28.11 -5.27
N ALA A 10 -4.97 27.45 -4.55
CA ALA A 10 -5.11 26.04 -4.20
C ALA A 10 -6.44 25.91 -3.44
N THR A 11 -7.47 25.42 -4.12
CA THR A 11 -8.79 25.20 -3.53
C THR A 11 -8.62 24.23 -2.35
N VAL A 12 -8.64 24.78 -1.13
CA VAL A 12 -8.67 23.99 0.11
C VAL A 12 -10.03 23.30 0.15
N ARG A 13 -10.08 22.07 -0.36
CA ARG A 13 -11.27 21.23 -0.28
C ARG A 13 -11.44 20.82 1.19
N SER A 14 -12.53 21.23 1.82
CA SER A 14 -12.83 20.87 3.21
C SER A 14 -12.85 19.35 3.40
N PRO A 15 -12.33 18.81 4.52
CA PRO A 15 -12.30 17.37 4.76
C PRO A 15 -13.73 16.87 4.92
N GLY A 16 -14.22 16.16 3.90
CA GLY A 16 -15.48 15.44 4.02
C GLY A 16 -15.26 14.20 4.88
N ARG A 17 -15.73 14.24 6.13
CA ARG A 17 -15.70 13.18 7.17
C ARG A 17 -14.31 12.55 7.40
N ASP A 18 -13.85 12.62 8.65
CA ASP A 18 -12.54 12.17 9.14
C ASP A 18 -12.31 10.64 9.08
N ASP A 19 -12.74 9.94 8.03
CA ASP A 19 -12.54 8.50 7.88
C ASP A 19 -11.04 8.14 7.65
N GLY A 20 -10.14 9.13 7.65
CA GLY A 20 -8.71 8.95 7.51
C GLY A 20 -8.29 8.64 6.06
N LEU A 21 -7.01 8.86 5.77
CA LEU A 21 -6.47 8.72 4.41
C LEU A 21 -6.49 7.30 3.85
N HIS A 22 -6.58 6.31 4.73
CA HIS A 22 -6.64 4.90 4.38
C HIS A 22 -8.03 4.43 3.91
N VAL A 23 -9.10 5.21 4.13
CA VAL A 23 -10.47 4.83 3.75
C VAL A 23 -10.87 5.45 2.42
N CYS A 24 -11.32 4.62 1.47
CA CYS A 24 -11.81 5.04 0.17
C CYS A 24 -13.20 5.66 0.28
N THR A 25 -13.37 6.88 -0.25
CA THR A 25 -14.67 7.56 -0.31
C THR A 25 -15.63 7.00 -1.36
N GLY A 26 -15.18 6.06 -2.20
CA GLY A 26 -16.00 5.41 -3.23
C GLY A 26 -16.61 4.08 -2.77
N CYS A 27 -15.77 3.17 -2.26
CA CYS A 27 -16.19 1.81 -1.88
C CYS A 27 -15.99 1.49 -0.39
N GLY A 28 -15.47 2.42 0.42
CA GLY A 28 -15.21 2.20 1.85
C GLY A 28 -14.01 1.30 2.16
N SER A 29 -13.31 0.78 1.14
CA SER A 29 -12.09 -0.03 1.34
C SER A 29 -11.05 0.72 2.16
N ARG A 30 -10.35 -0.01 3.05
CA ARG A 30 -9.26 0.50 3.90
C ARG A 30 -7.87 0.36 3.29
N LEU A 31 -7.82 -0.03 2.01
CA LEU A 31 -6.59 -0.35 1.29
C LEU A 31 -6.12 0.80 0.39
N VAL A 32 -6.56 2.03 0.63
CA VAL A 32 -6.10 3.18 -0.18
C VAL A 32 -4.57 3.26 -0.11
N GLN A 33 -3.94 3.40 -1.28
CA GLN A 33 -2.50 3.45 -1.46
C GLN A 33 -2.06 4.84 -1.92
N PRO A 34 -0.88 5.31 -1.50
CA PRO A 34 -0.29 6.53 -2.03
C PRO A 34 0.21 6.28 -3.45
N LEU A 35 0.01 7.26 -4.33
CA LEU A 35 0.66 7.33 -5.63
C LEU A 35 1.92 8.19 -5.55
N TRP A 36 1.84 9.27 -4.78
CA TRP A 36 2.90 10.23 -4.56
C TRP A 36 2.57 11.10 -3.34
N TRP A 37 3.60 11.78 -2.84
CA TRP A 37 3.56 12.63 -1.67
C TRP A 37 4.66 13.68 -1.83
N GLU A 38 4.32 14.92 -1.50
CA GLU A 38 5.20 16.07 -1.58
C GLU A 38 4.98 16.95 -0.35
N GLU A 39 6.06 17.44 0.25
CA GLU A 39 5.96 18.37 1.37
C GLU A 39 5.35 19.69 0.89
N ALA A 40 4.34 20.15 1.60
CA ALA A 40 3.71 21.45 1.39
C ALA A 40 4.07 22.40 2.54
N ALA A 41 3.82 23.70 2.35
CA ALA A 41 4.02 24.68 3.40
C ALA A 41 3.21 24.35 4.67
N ASN A 42 3.66 24.87 5.82
CA ASN A 42 2.97 24.79 7.11
C ASN A 42 2.80 23.35 7.67
N ARG A 43 3.81 22.48 7.50
CA ARG A 43 3.78 21.08 8.00
C ARG A 43 2.57 20.32 7.46
N ALA A 44 2.32 20.50 6.18
CA ALA A 44 1.29 19.78 5.46
C ALA A 44 1.94 19.00 4.30
N TRP A 45 1.20 18.06 3.75
CA TRP A 45 1.66 17.26 2.61
C TRP A 45 0.60 17.26 1.54
N ARG A 46 1.04 17.44 0.30
CA ARG A 46 0.21 17.15 -0.86
C ARG A 46 0.33 15.66 -1.15
N VAL A 47 -0.78 14.94 -1.16
CA VAL A 47 -0.78 13.48 -1.33
C VAL A 47 -1.77 13.07 -2.41
N GLY A 48 -1.28 12.31 -3.38
CA GLY A 48 -2.08 11.59 -4.37
C GLY A 48 -2.38 10.18 -3.89
N LEU A 49 -3.64 9.76 -3.98
CA LEU A 49 -4.12 8.50 -3.42
C LEU A 49 -4.92 7.73 -4.47
N ARG A 50 -4.83 6.41 -4.47
CA ARG A 50 -5.62 5.48 -5.30
C ARG A 50 -6.21 4.38 -4.43
N CYS A 51 -7.48 4.07 -4.62
CA CYS A 51 -8.05 2.82 -4.11
C CYS A 51 -7.71 1.66 -5.06
N PRO A 52 -7.11 0.56 -4.61
CA PRO A 52 -6.83 -0.60 -5.47
C PRO A 52 -8.10 -1.37 -5.86
N GLU A 53 -9.17 -1.27 -5.07
CA GLU A 53 -10.41 -2.04 -5.28
C GLU A 53 -11.32 -1.42 -6.35
N CYS A 54 -11.54 -0.10 -6.27
CA CYS A 54 -12.44 0.61 -7.20
C CYS A 54 -11.73 1.64 -8.08
N GLU A 55 -10.40 1.66 -8.02
CA GLU A 55 -9.50 2.51 -8.81
C GLU A 55 -9.66 4.02 -8.65
N ARG A 56 -10.60 4.48 -7.83
CA ARG A 56 -10.82 5.90 -7.58
C ARG A 56 -9.53 6.55 -7.07
N GLN A 57 -9.17 7.65 -7.73
CA GLN A 57 -8.08 8.50 -7.32
C GLN A 57 -8.58 9.75 -6.61
N ARG A 58 -7.79 10.26 -5.68
CA ARG A 58 -8.03 11.56 -5.03
C ARG A 58 -6.71 12.21 -4.68
N GLU A 59 -6.75 13.54 -4.63
CA GLU A 59 -5.62 14.36 -4.25
C GLU A 59 -6.07 15.40 -3.23
N GLY A 60 -5.18 15.76 -2.31
CA GLY A 60 -5.42 16.82 -1.34
C GLY A 60 -4.15 17.22 -0.59
N VAL A 61 -4.25 18.33 0.14
CA VAL A 61 -3.25 18.76 1.12
C VAL A 61 -3.75 18.35 2.50
N TYR A 62 -2.92 17.65 3.25
CA TYR A 62 -3.28 17.05 4.53
C TYR A 62 -2.26 17.43 5.60
N SER A 63 -2.72 17.56 6.85
CA SER A 63 -1.83 17.85 7.99
C SER A 63 -0.82 16.72 8.22
N GLN A 64 0.35 17.06 8.78
CA GLN A 64 1.35 16.08 9.22
C GLN A 64 0.73 14.95 10.05
N THR A 65 -0.08 15.27 11.06
CA THR A 65 -0.70 14.28 11.96
C THR A 65 -1.52 13.24 11.21
N LEU A 66 -2.24 13.66 10.18
CA LEU A 66 -3.10 12.78 9.40
C LEU A 66 -2.29 11.92 8.42
N VAL A 67 -1.17 12.45 7.92
CA VAL A 67 -0.20 11.70 7.09
C VAL A 67 0.54 10.67 7.95
N ASP A 68 0.97 11.00 9.16
CA ASP A 68 1.62 10.08 10.09
C ASP A 68 0.71 8.91 10.46
N ALA A 69 -0.57 9.19 10.75
CA ALA A 69 -1.57 8.16 11.01
C ALA A 69 -1.80 7.25 9.80
N TYR A 70 -1.69 7.81 8.59
CA TYR A 70 -1.80 7.04 7.36
C TYR A 70 -0.57 6.16 7.11
N ASP A 71 0.63 6.69 7.31
CA ASP A 71 1.90 5.96 7.17
C ASP A 71 1.96 4.77 8.13
N ALA A 72 1.57 4.97 9.40
CA ALA A 72 1.43 3.89 10.37
C ALA A 72 0.50 2.77 9.86
N ARG A 73 -0.62 3.14 9.23
CA ARG A 73 -1.56 2.17 8.68
C ARG A 73 -1.00 1.39 7.49
N LEU A 74 -0.18 2.04 6.65
CA LEU A 74 0.52 1.40 5.55
C LEU A 74 1.57 0.41 6.05
N ALA A 75 2.35 0.80 7.07
CA ALA A 75 3.35 -0.07 7.70
C ALA A 75 2.71 -1.34 8.30
N GLU A 76 1.59 -1.18 9.03
CA GLU A 76 0.82 -2.32 9.54
C GLU A 76 0.36 -3.26 8.41
N GLY A 77 -0.16 -2.70 7.31
CA GLY A 77 -0.59 -3.47 6.15
C GLY A 77 0.56 -4.23 5.48
N ALA A 78 1.72 -3.60 5.32
CA ALA A 78 2.91 -4.21 4.76
C ALA A 78 3.42 -5.38 5.63
N GLU A 79 3.44 -5.22 6.95
CA GLU A 79 3.86 -6.30 7.86
C GLU A 79 2.88 -7.48 7.86
N ALA A 80 1.57 -7.19 7.83
CA ALA A 80 0.56 -8.23 7.70
C ALA A 80 0.73 -9.04 6.41
N LEU A 81 0.97 -8.34 5.28
CA LEU A 81 1.19 -8.99 4.00
C LEU A 81 2.49 -9.82 3.99
N ALA A 82 3.59 -9.27 4.53
CA ALA A 82 4.86 -9.98 4.61
C ALA A 82 4.76 -11.24 5.49
N THR A 83 4.04 -11.15 6.61
CA THR A 83 3.78 -12.29 7.49
C THR A 83 2.96 -13.37 6.81
N ALA A 84 1.87 -12.99 6.14
CA ALA A 84 1.04 -13.94 5.39
C ALA A 84 1.84 -14.63 4.27
N TYR A 85 2.63 -13.85 3.52
CA TYR A 85 3.50 -14.37 2.47
C TYR A 85 4.50 -15.40 3.01
N ARG A 86 5.26 -15.06 4.07
CA ARG A 86 6.24 -15.97 4.68
C ARG A 86 5.61 -17.28 5.14
N ARG A 87 4.39 -17.22 5.69
CA ARG A 87 3.65 -18.42 6.09
C ARG A 87 3.33 -19.30 4.88
N LEU A 88 2.74 -18.73 3.84
CA LEU A 88 2.40 -19.46 2.62
C LEU A 88 3.64 -20.07 1.95
N SER A 89 4.76 -19.34 1.89
CA SER A 89 6.01 -19.87 1.34
C SER A 89 6.53 -21.07 2.13
N ARG A 90 6.45 -21.04 3.46
CA ARG A 90 6.86 -22.16 4.32
C ARG A 90 5.97 -23.38 4.11
N ASP A 91 4.66 -23.18 4.10
CA ASP A 91 3.68 -24.25 3.93
C ASP A 91 3.84 -24.91 2.55
N ASN A 92 4.04 -24.11 1.49
CA ASN A 92 4.27 -24.61 0.14
C ASN A 92 5.58 -25.40 0.03
N LEU A 93 6.68 -24.88 0.59
CA LEU A 93 7.98 -25.55 0.55
C LEU A 93 7.95 -26.86 1.33
N ALA A 94 7.31 -26.89 2.51
CA ALA A 94 7.14 -28.12 3.28
C ALA A 94 6.41 -29.20 2.47
N ALA A 95 5.31 -28.84 1.81
CA ALA A 95 4.56 -29.76 0.96
C ALA A 95 5.35 -30.23 -0.28
N GLU A 96 6.28 -29.42 -0.77
CA GLU A 96 7.20 -29.81 -1.84
C GLU A 96 8.27 -30.77 -1.35
N LEU A 97 8.89 -30.48 -0.20
CA LEU A 97 9.87 -31.36 0.43
C LEU A 97 9.29 -32.73 0.77
N ASP A 98 8.05 -32.80 1.26
CA ASP A 98 7.39 -34.07 1.57
C ASP A 98 7.19 -34.94 0.32
N ARG A 99 6.79 -34.32 -0.80
CA ARG A 99 6.66 -35.01 -2.09
C ARG A 99 8.01 -35.48 -2.61
N PHE A 100 9.03 -34.64 -2.51
CA PHE A 100 10.39 -34.97 -2.92
C PHE A 100 10.97 -36.12 -2.09
N ALA A 101 10.82 -36.07 -0.77
CA ALA A 101 11.24 -37.14 0.14
C ALA A 101 10.45 -38.44 -0.10
N ALA A 102 9.18 -38.36 -0.49
CA ALA A 102 8.42 -39.54 -0.89
C ALA A 102 8.96 -40.14 -2.19
N ALA A 103 9.27 -39.34 -3.19
CA ALA A 103 9.81 -39.79 -4.46
C ALA A 103 11.21 -40.42 -4.32
N LEU A 104 12.09 -39.81 -3.51
CA LEU A 104 13.40 -40.38 -3.18
C LEU A 104 13.30 -41.75 -2.50
N ARG A 105 12.33 -41.93 -1.58
CA ARG A 105 12.14 -43.20 -0.86
C ARG A 105 11.68 -44.36 -1.75
N VAL A 106 11.11 -44.07 -2.91
CA VAL A 106 10.64 -45.08 -3.87
C VAL A 106 11.50 -45.11 -5.12
N ASP A 107 12.68 -44.49 -5.09
CA ASP A 107 13.62 -44.37 -6.21
C ASP A 107 12.96 -43.80 -7.49
N ALA A 108 11.93 -42.96 -7.34
CA ALA A 108 11.27 -42.29 -8.46
C ALA A 108 12.02 -41.04 -8.94
N ILE A 109 13.04 -40.61 -8.19
CA ILE A 109 13.99 -39.56 -8.55
C ILE A 109 15.39 -40.10 -8.22
N LEU A 110 16.28 -40.06 -9.21
CA LEU A 110 17.64 -40.56 -9.16
C LEU A 110 18.64 -39.40 -9.36
N PRO A 111 19.95 -39.62 -9.09
CA PRO A 111 20.97 -38.59 -9.32
C PRO A 111 21.02 -38.07 -10.77
N GLU A 112 20.63 -38.89 -11.74
CA GLU A 112 20.55 -38.54 -13.16
C GLU A 112 19.42 -37.57 -13.54
N ASP A 113 18.50 -37.26 -12.61
CA ASP A 113 17.38 -36.33 -12.82
C ASP A 113 17.73 -34.85 -12.47
N PHE A 114 18.97 -34.55 -12.09
CA PHE A 114 19.47 -33.19 -11.75
C PHE A 114 20.57 -32.71 -12.69
#